data_AF-A0A7J5T1K0-F1
#
_entry.id   AF-A0A7J5T1K0-F1
#
_cell.length_a   1.000
_cell.length_b   1.000
_cell.length_c   1.000
_cell.angle_alpha   90.00
_cell.angle_beta   90.00
_cell.angle_gamma   90.00
#
_symmetry.space_group_name_H-M   'P 1'
#
loop_
_entity.id
_entity.type
_entity.pdbx_description
1 polymer ?
#
loop_
_entity_poly.entity_id
_entity_poly.type
_entity_poly.pdbx_seq_one_letter_code
_entity_poly.pdbx_strand_id
1 'polypeptide(L)' 'PELQSNYEEAKKAAKELNSSMKIVPVKTVQDALDYLENMK' A
#
# COMPACT_ATOMS: atom_id res chain seq x y z
N PRO A 1 -0.07 22.99 1.71
CA PRO A 1 -0.52 21.61 2.06
C PRO A 1 0.55 20.60 1.62
N GLU A 2 1.15 19.88 2.57
CA GLU A 2 1.94 18.70 2.23
C GLU A 2 0.96 17.63 1.74
N LEU A 3 1.06 17.27 0.46
CA LEU A 3 0.23 16.22 -0.14
C LEU A 3 0.69 14.87 0.42
N GLN A 4 -0.09 14.30 1.33
CA GLN A 4 0.14 12.96 1.83
C GLN A 4 -0.24 11.94 0.75
N SER A 5 0.62 10.94 0.52
CA SER A 5 0.31 9.86 -0.42
C SER A 5 -0.68 8.86 0.19
N ASN A 6 -1.50 8.23 -0.64
CA ASN A 6 -2.40 7.15 -0.24
C ASN A 6 -1.67 6.01 0.48
N TYR A 7 -0.40 5.76 0.12
CA TYR A 7 0.43 4.75 0.79
C TYR A 7 0.69 5.09 2.26
N GLU A 8 1.07 6.33 2.56
CA GLU A 8 1.33 6.77 3.94
C GLU A 8 0.06 6.80 4.78
N GLU A 9 -1.08 7.19 4.19
CA GLU A 9 -2.39 7.10 4.83
C GLU A 9 -2.76 5.66 5.19
N ALA A 10 -2.65 4.74 4.23
CA ALA A 10 -2.95 3.33 4.45
C ALA A 10 -2.03 2.70 5.51
N LYS A 11 -0.74 3.05 5.51
CA LYS A 11 0.24 2.56 6.50
C LYS A 11 -0.07 3.05 7.91
N LYS A 12 -0.46 4.32 8.05
CA LYS A 12 -0.90 4.89 9.33
C LYS A 12 -2.14 4.18 9.86
N ALA A 13 -3.16 4.02 9.01
CA ALA A 13 -4.39 3.32 9.39
C ALA A 13 -4.14 1.86 9.81
N ALA A 14 -3.32 1.13 9.06
CA ALA A 14 -2.97 -0.25 9.41
C ALA A 14 -2.30 -0.35 10.80
N LYS A 15 -1.44 0.61 11.15
CA LYS A 15 -0.80 0.70 12.46
C LYS A 15 -1.79 1.01 13.57
N GLU A 16 -2.70 1.97 13.37
CA GLU A 16 -3.73 2.34 14.34
C GLU A 16 -4.70 1.18 14.62
N LEU A 17 -4.99 0.37 13.60
CA LEU A 17 -5.84 -0.81 13.70
C LEU A 17 -5.13 -2.06 14.24
N ASN A 18 -3.81 -2.00 14.50
CA ASN A 18 -2.96 -3.16 14.79
C ASN A 18 -3.16 -4.30 13.78
N SER A 19 -3.31 -3.95 12.50
CA SER A 19 -3.59 -4.90 11.45
C SER A 19 -2.32 -5.59 10.95
N SER A 20 -2.42 -6.88 10.63
CA SER A 20 -1.36 -7.64 9.97
C SER A 20 -1.35 -7.50 8.45
N MET A 21 -2.15 -6.57 7.89
CA MET A 21 -2.19 -6.32 6.44
C MET A 21 -0.83 -5.89 5.90
N LYS A 22 -0.40 -6.54 4.80
CA LYS A 22 0.79 -6.15 4.07
C LYS A 22 0.46 -4.98 3.13
N ILE A 23 0.87 -3.77 3.50
CA ILE A 23 0.68 -2.56 2.68
C ILE A 23 1.82 -2.45 1.66
N VAL A 24 1.49 -2.55 0.38
CA VAL A 24 2.46 -2.61 -0.71
C VAL A 24 2.43 -1.29 -1.48
N PRO A 25 3.57 -0.59 -1.61
CA PRO A 25 3.63 0.63 -2.40
C PRO A 25 3.63 0.30 -3.90
N VAL A 26 2.77 0.98 -4.67
CA VAL A 26 2.73 0.89 -6.14
C VAL A 26 2.72 2.31 -6.72
N LYS A 27 3.41 2.52 -7.85
CA LYS A 27 3.45 3.82 -8.55
C LYS A 27 2.65 3.79 -9.84
N THR A 28 2.64 2.63 -10.51
CA THR A 28 1.93 2.42 -11.77
C THR A 28 0.93 1.27 -11.67
N VAL A 29 0.02 1.19 -12.64
CA VAL A 29 -0.90 0.05 -12.78
C VAL A 29 -0.11 -1.25 -13.02
N GLN A 30 1.00 -1.19 -13.77
CA GLN A 30 1.82 -2.38 -14.02
C GLN A 30 2.46 -2.91 -12.74
N ASP A 31 2.95 -2.04 -11.84
CA ASP A 31 3.51 -2.46 -10.55
C ASP A 31 2.48 -3.26 -9.73
N ALA A 32 1.20 -2.86 -9.82
CA ALA A 32 0.10 -3.55 -9.14
C ALA A 32 -0.21 -4.90 -9.78
N LEU A 33 -0.27 -4.97 -11.12
CA LEU A 33 -0.46 -6.22 -11.85
C LEU A 33 0.69 -7.21 -11.58
N ASP A 34 1.93 -6.77 -11.71
CA ASP A 34 3.14 -7.57 -11.46
C ASP A 34 3.15 -8.11 -10.02
N TYR A 35 2.75 -7.29 -9.04
CA TYR A 35 2.66 -7.74 -7.65
C TYR A 35 1.64 -8.85 -7.50
N LEU A 36 0.43 -8.69 -8.07
CA LEU A 36 -0.64 -9.68 -8.00
C LEU A 36 -0.25 -10.99 -8.70
N GLU A 37 0.41 -10.93 -9.85
CA GLU A 37 0.87 -12.12 -10.59
C GLU A 37 1.91 -12.94 -9.81
N ASN A 38 2.74 -12.27 -9.00
CA ASN A 38 3.76 -12.92 -8.18
C ASN A 38 3.26 -13.35 -6.78
N MET A 39 1.99 -13.09 -6.44
CA MET A 39 1.36 -13.61 -5.23
C MET A 39 0.96 -15.08 -5.45
N LYS A 40 1.78 -15.99 -4.93
CA LYS A 40 1.47 -17.43 -4.89
C LYS A 40 0.43 -17.76 -3.83
#